data_AF-A0A963RRU8-F1
#
_entry.id   AF-A0A963RRU8-F1
#
_cell.length_a   1.000
_cell.length_b   1.000
_cell.length_c   1.000
_cell.angle_alpha   90.00
_cell.angle_beta   90.00
_cell.angle_gamma   90.00
#
_symmetry.space_group_name_H-M   'P 1'
#
loop_
_entity.id
_entity.type
_entity.pdbx_description
1 polymer ?
#
loop_
_entity_poly.entity_id
_entity_poly.type
_entity_poly.pdbx_seq_one_letter_code
_entity_poly.pdbx_strand_id
1 'polypeptide(L)'
;ITPANVAQLAKYDAILVPGGFGSRGIEGKIATARYAREHKVPYLGICLGMQVATIEYARDVAGLANANSTEFDPDTPHPVIALITEWQDKDGSIQKRTEKSDLGGTMRLGAQSSDVQPGTLAHQIYGDVVTERHRHRYEANVHYLDKLRDAGLVISALTQREHLTEIV
;
A
#
# COMPACT_ATOMS: atom_id res chain seq x y z
N ILE A 1 8.79 -14.35 10.76
CA ILE A 1 7.77 -13.75 11.64
C ILE A 1 6.45 -14.42 11.34
N THR A 2 5.73 -14.82 12.37
CA THR A 2 4.36 -15.33 12.37
C THR A 2 3.63 -14.71 13.56
N PRO A 3 2.29 -14.78 13.64
CA PRO A 3 1.58 -14.34 14.85
C PRO A 3 2.12 -14.96 16.14
N ALA A 4 2.58 -16.22 16.08
CA ALA A 4 3.12 -16.93 17.25
C ALA A 4 4.50 -16.43 17.73
N ASN A 5 5.29 -15.77 16.88
CA ASN A 5 6.65 -15.32 17.24
C ASN A 5 6.92 -13.83 17.01
N VAL A 6 5.87 -13.04 16.72
CA VAL A 6 6.00 -11.60 16.47
C VAL A 6 6.60 -10.83 17.65
N ALA A 7 6.40 -11.32 18.89
CA ALA A 7 6.98 -10.74 20.10
C ALA A 7 8.51 -10.66 20.09
N GLN A 8 9.21 -11.48 19.28
CA GLN A 8 10.66 -11.38 19.16
C GLN A 8 11.13 -10.05 18.53
N LEU A 9 10.21 -9.27 17.96
CA LEU A 9 10.49 -7.93 17.43
C LEU A 9 10.71 -6.88 18.52
N ALA A 10 10.35 -7.16 19.79
CA ALA A 10 10.47 -6.22 20.91
C ALA A 10 11.89 -5.70 21.18
N LYS A 11 12.91 -6.39 20.68
CA LYS A 11 14.32 -6.00 20.82
C LYS A 11 14.80 -4.97 19.79
N TYR A 12 13.95 -4.57 18.84
CA TYR A 12 14.31 -3.63 17.78
C TYR A 12 13.61 -2.29 17.99
N ASP A 13 14.34 -1.19 17.80
CA ASP A 13 13.83 0.16 17.96
C ASP A 13 13.02 0.66 16.75
N ALA A 14 13.15 0.01 15.59
CA ALA A 14 12.44 0.35 14.37
C ALA A 14 12.29 -0.89 13.47
N ILE A 15 11.29 -0.85 12.59
CA ILE A 15 10.98 -1.92 11.65
C ILE A 15 10.94 -1.37 10.23
N LEU A 16 11.62 -2.03 9.30
CA LEU A 16 11.56 -1.75 7.87
C LEU A 16 11.04 -2.99 7.13
N VAL A 17 9.97 -2.81 6.35
CA VAL A 17 9.49 -3.83 5.42
C VAL A 17 9.79 -3.38 4.00
N PRO A 18 10.74 -4.03 3.30
CA PRO A 18 11.14 -3.60 1.97
C PRO A 18 10.12 -4.03 0.91
N GLY A 19 10.39 -3.65 -0.34
CA GLY A 19 9.67 -4.17 -1.49
C GLY A 19 9.81 -5.69 -1.65
N GLY A 20 8.90 -6.30 -2.40
CA GLY A 20 8.91 -7.72 -2.71
C GLY A 20 7.77 -8.07 -3.66
N PHE A 21 7.72 -9.33 -4.09
CA PHE A 21 6.71 -9.86 -5.00
C PHE A 21 6.25 -11.23 -4.53
N GLY A 22 4.99 -11.57 -4.82
CA GLY A 22 4.39 -12.86 -4.50
C GLY A 22 3.99 -13.05 -3.03
N SER A 23 3.22 -14.11 -2.79
CA SER A 23 2.52 -14.36 -1.53
C SER A 23 3.38 -14.88 -0.37
N ARG A 24 4.65 -15.23 -0.62
CA ARG A 24 5.50 -15.86 0.39
C ARG A 24 5.79 -14.91 1.56
N GLY A 25 5.35 -15.32 2.75
CA GLY A 25 5.60 -14.61 4.01
C GLY A 25 4.78 -13.33 4.19
N ILE A 26 3.73 -13.11 3.39
CA ILE A 26 2.86 -11.92 3.50
C ILE A 26 2.18 -11.83 4.86
N GLU A 27 1.56 -12.90 5.35
CA GLU A 27 0.91 -12.89 6.67
C GLU A 27 1.87 -12.57 7.82
N GLY A 28 3.14 -12.99 7.68
CA GLY A 28 4.18 -12.60 8.63
C GLY A 28 4.50 -11.10 8.60
N LYS A 29 4.49 -10.49 7.41
CA LYS A 29 4.71 -9.04 7.24
C LYS A 29 3.50 -8.22 7.71
N ILE A 30 2.28 -8.72 7.48
CA ILE A 30 1.04 -8.13 8.01
C ILE A 30 1.08 -8.15 9.55
N ALA A 31 1.45 -9.29 10.16
CA ALA A 31 1.64 -9.38 11.60
C ALA A 31 2.73 -8.42 12.12
N THR A 32 3.82 -8.24 11.37
CA THR A 32 4.87 -7.25 11.69
C THR A 32 4.34 -5.82 11.65
N ALA A 33 3.54 -5.44 10.65
CA ALA A 33 2.94 -4.11 10.56
C ALA A 33 1.99 -3.84 11.74
N ARG A 34 1.17 -4.84 12.10
CA ARG A 34 0.28 -4.78 13.27
C ARG A 34 1.07 -4.55 14.55
N TYR A 35 2.12 -5.36 14.75
CA TYR A 35 2.97 -5.25 15.91
C TYR A 35 3.56 -3.83 16.04
N ALA A 36 4.08 -3.29 14.94
CA ALA A 36 4.64 -1.95 14.91
C ALA A 36 3.61 -0.89 15.31
N ARG A 37 2.39 -0.97 14.76
CA ARG A 37 1.29 -0.05 15.07
C ARG A 37 0.82 -0.15 16.52
N GLU A 38 0.53 -1.35 17.01
CA GLU A 38 0.02 -1.58 18.37
C GLU A 38 1.04 -1.22 19.45
N HIS A 39 2.33 -1.44 19.19
CA HIS A 39 3.42 -1.17 20.13
C HIS A 39 4.10 0.18 19.89
N LYS A 40 3.62 0.97 18.93
CA LYS A 40 4.16 2.29 18.56
C LYS A 40 5.65 2.25 18.21
N VAL A 41 6.08 1.17 17.56
CA VAL A 41 7.45 1.04 17.03
C VAL A 41 7.50 1.74 15.66
N PRO A 42 8.46 2.65 15.42
CA PRO A 42 8.66 3.26 14.10
C PRO A 42 8.68 2.23 12.96
N TYR A 43 7.87 2.48 11.93
CA TYR A 43 7.68 1.59 10.79
C TYR A 43 7.97 2.33 9.48
N LEU A 44 8.78 1.73 8.62
CA LEU A 44 8.98 2.18 7.23
C LEU A 44 8.62 1.05 6.26
N GLY A 45 7.53 1.23 5.53
CA GLY A 45 7.07 0.29 4.51
C GLY A 45 7.38 0.78 3.10
N ILE A 46 8.23 0.07 2.36
CA ILE A 46 8.59 0.42 0.98
C ILE A 46 7.82 -0.47 0.02
N CYS A 47 7.03 0.12 -0.88
CA CYS A 47 6.28 -0.60 -1.91
C CYS A 47 5.39 -1.70 -1.30
N LEU A 48 5.81 -2.97 -1.34
CA LEU A 48 5.13 -4.06 -0.63
C LEU A 48 4.94 -3.75 0.86
N GLY A 49 5.89 -3.08 1.49
CA GLY A 49 5.78 -2.65 2.89
C GLY A 49 4.61 -1.70 3.14
N MET A 50 4.31 -0.80 2.21
CA MET A 50 3.12 0.06 2.31
C MET A 50 1.85 -0.77 2.10
N GLN A 51 1.84 -1.65 1.09
CA GLN A 51 0.69 -2.53 0.81
C GLN A 51 0.30 -3.40 2.01
N VAL A 52 1.26 -4.04 2.68
CA VAL A 52 0.97 -4.88 3.86
C VAL A 52 0.50 -4.06 5.06
N ALA A 53 0.96 -2.81 5.21
CA ALA A 53 0.47 -1.91 6.25
C ALA A 53 -0.99 -1.50 5.98
N THR A 54 -1.33 -1.18 4.74
CA THR A 54 -2.71 -0.90 4.33
C THR A 54 -3.63 -2.09 4.54
N ILE A 55 -3.17 -3.31 4.18
CA ILE A 55 -3.92 -4.55 4.42
C ILE A 55 -4.13 -4.78 5.92
N GLU A 56 -3.10 -4.60 6.73
CA GLU A 56 -3.18 -4.74 8.18
C GLU A 56 -4.20 -3.76 8.78
N TYR A 57 -4.09 -2.48 8.43
CA TYR A 57 -4.97 -1.44 8.94
C TYR A 57 -6.42 -1.67 8.52
N ALA A 58 -6.64 -2.12 7.27
CA ALA A 58 -7.95 -2.50 6.78
C ALA A 58 -8.58 -3.61 7.62
N ARG A 59 -7.80 -4.68 7.91
CA ARG A 59 -8.25 -5.83 8.69
C ARG A 59 -8.54 -5.46 10.14
N ASP A 60 -7.61 -4.80 10.81
CA ASP A 60 -7.64 -4.62 12.27
C ASP A 60 -8.41 -3.37 12.70
N VAL A 61 -8.24 -2.25 11.99
CA VAL A 61 -8.81 -0.96 12.39
C VAL A 61 -10.09 -0.63 11.62
N ALA A 62 -10.12 -0.86 10.32
CA ALA A 62 -11.29 -0.54 9.48
C ALA A 62 -12.38 -1.64 9.45
N GLY A 63 -12.18 -2.74 10.18
CA GLY A 63 -13.12 -3.85 10.30
C GLY A 63 -13.37 -4.62 9.00
N LEU A 64 -12.46 -4.54 8.02
CA LEU A 64 -12.53 -5.26 6.76
C LEU A 64 -11.90 -6.64 6.91
N ALA A 65 -12.61 -7.56 7.57
CA ALA A 65 -12.16 -8.93 7.77
C ALA A 65 -11.79 -9.58 6.43
N ASN A 66 -10.63 -10.25 6.39
CA ASN A 66 -10.05 -10.87 5.19
C ASN A 66 -9.64 -9.89 4.08
N ALA A 67 -9.49 -8.58 4.35
CA ALA A 67 -8.91 -7.66 3.37
C ALA A 67 -7.54 -8.11 2.89
N ASN A 68 -7.25 -7.95 1.60
CA ASN A 68 -6.00 -8.41 1.03
C ASN A 68 -5.62 -7.68 -0.26
N SER A 69 -4.47 -8.06 -0.81
CA SER A 69 -4.12 -7.77 -2.20
C SER A 69 -4.66 -8.85 -3.12
N THR A 70 -5.18 -8.47 -4.29
CA THR A 70 -5.51 -9.44 -5.35
C THR A 70 -4.28 -10.22 -5.82
N GLU A 71 -3.05 -9.72 -5.59
CA GLU A 71 -1.80 -10.46 -5.86
C GLU A 71 -1.67 -11.73 -4.99
N PHE A 72 -2.20 -11.71 -3.76
CA PHE A 72 -1.97 -12.76 -2.76
C PHE A 72 -3.19 -13.62 -2.54
N ASP A 73 -4.37 -13.02 -2.66
CA ASP A 73 -5.67 -13.65 -2.47
C ASP A 73 -6.67 -13.04 -3.47
N PRO A 74 -6.80 -13.61 -4.67
CA PRO A 74 -7.70 -13.10 -5.71
C PRO A 74 -9.19 -13.13 -5.32
N ASP A 75 -9.55 -13.99 -4.36
CA ASP A 75 -10.94 -14.22 -3.94
C ASP A 75 -11.29 -13.42 -2.66
N THR A 76 -10.40 -12.53 -2.20
CA THR A 76 -10.65 -11.68 -1.04
C THR A 76 -11.94 -10.86 -1.22
N PRO A 77 -12.83 -10.82 -0.22
CA PRO A 77 -14.02 -9.97 -0.28
C PRO A 77 -13.66 -8.48 -0.25
N HIS A 78 -12.44 -8.13 0.18
CA HIS A 78 -11.99 -6.76 0.35
C HIS A 78 -10.60 -6.54 -0.29
N PRO A 79 -10.55 -6.37 -1.63
CA PRO A 79 -9.30 -6.14 -2.37
C PRO A 79 -8.83 -4.69 -2.18
N VAL A 80 -8.30 -4.38 -1.00
CA VAL A 80 -7.81 -3.04 -0.64
C VAL A 80 -6.53 -2.66 -1.38
N ILE A 81 -5.78 -3.66 -1.85
CA ILE A 81 -4.71 -3.51 -2.83
C ILE A 81 -5.12 -4.31 -4.07
N ALA A 82 -5.06 -3.72 -5.24
CA ALA A 82 -5.48 -4.38 -6.48
C ALA A 82 -4.62 -3.95 -7.66
N LEU A 83 -4.61 -4.79 -8.69
CA LEU A 83 -4.09 -4.37 -9.99
C LEU A 83 -4.97 -3.21 -10.47
N ILE A 84 -4.38 -2.15 -11.04
CA ILE A 84 -5.18 -1.22 -11.84
C ILE A 84 -5.64 -1.99 -13.07
N THR A 85 -6.82 -2.60 -12.96
CA THR A 85 -7.45 -3.34 -14.04
C THR A 85 -8.00 -2.41 -15.09
N GLU A 86 -8.15 -1.11 -14.81
CA GLU A 86 -8.71 -0.12 -15.72
C GLU A 86 -7.79 1.09 -15.79
N TRP A 87 -6.88 1.10 -16.76
CA TRP A 87 -6.14 2.32 -17.10
C TRP A 87 -6.95 3.13 -18.09
N GLN A 88 -7.28 4.36 -17.74
CA GLN A 88 -7.78 5.31 -18.73
C GLN A 88 -6.60 5.84 -19.54
N ASP A 89 -6.54 5.47 -20.83
CA ASP A 89 -5.56 6.00 -21.76
C ASP A 89 -5.76 7.50 -21.98
N LYS A 90 -4.76 8.16 -22.59
CA LYS A 90 -4.80 9.61 -22.87
C LYS A 90 -5.98 10.05 -23.74
N ASP A 91 -6.60 9.11 -24.46
CA ASP A 91 -7.77 9.31 -25.29
C ASP A 91 -9.11 9.04 -24.56
N GLY A 92 -9.05 8.70 -23.27
CA GLY A 92 -10.22 8.39 -22.44
C GLY A 92 -10.66 6.93 -22.48
N SER A 93 -10.00 6.06 -23.25
CA SER A 93 -10.36 4.64 -23.35
C SER A 93 -9.92 3.85 -22.12
N ILE A 94 -10.79 2.97 -21.63
CA ILE A 94 -10.50 2.14 -20.45
C ILE A 94 -9.88 0.82 -20.92
N GLN A 95 -8.59 0.63 -20.62
CA GLN A 95 -7.94 -0.66 -20.86
C GLN A 95 -8.19 -1.61 -19.70
N LYS A 96 -8.98 -2.66 -19.95
CA LYS A 96 -9.13 -3.80 -19.04
C LYS A 96 -7.91 -4.70 -19.07
N ARG A 97 -7.10 -4.66 -18.02
CA ARG A 97 -5.89 -5.47 -17.85
C ARG A 97 -6.12 -6.54 -16.80
N THR A 98 -5.59 -7.73 -17.08
CA THR A 98 -5.66 -8.89 -16.18
C THR A 98 -4.25 -9.29 -15.76
N GLU A 99 -4.11 -10.17 -14.79
CA GLU A 99 -2.80 -10.70 -14.37
C GLU A 99 -2.01 -11.35 -15.50
N LYS A 100 -2.73 -11.85 -16.53
CA LYS A 100 -2.18 -12.47 -17.75
C LYS A 100 -1.77 -11.46 -18.82
N SER A 101 -2.10 -10.17 -18.66
CA SER A 101 -1.67 -9.12 -19.59
C SER A 101 -0.14 -8.94 -19.50
N ASP A 102 0.49 -8.61 -20.63
CA ASP A 102 1.94 -8.41 -20.71
C ASP A 102 2.45 -7.52 -19.58
N LEU A 103 3.52 -7.95 -18.91
CA LEU A 103 4.10 -7.30 -17.73
C LEU A 103 4.41 -5.81 -17.99
N GLY A 104 4.74 -5.45 -19.24
CA GLY A 104 5.03 -4.08 -19.65
C GLY A 104 3.80 -3.16 -19.63
N GLY A 105 2.58 -3.69 -19.80
CA GLY A 105 1.37 -2.87 -19.82
C GLY A 105 1.01 -2.33 -18.44
N THR A 106 1.07 -3.18 -17.41
CA THR A 106 0.58 -2.84 -16.05
C THR A 106 1.64 -2.29 -15.09
N MET A 107 2.92 -2.29 -15.49
CA MET A 107 4.02 -1.88 -14.61
C MET A 107 4.13 -0.36 -14.56
N ARG A 108 4.03 0.19 -13.36
CA ARG A 108 4.37 1.57 -13.09
C ARG A 108 5.87 1.65 -12.84
N LEU A 109 6.56 2.39 -13.71
CA LEU A 109 8.02 2.42 -13.75
C LEU A 109 8.54 3.84 -13.98
N GLY A 110 9.56 4.22 -13.23
CA GLY A 110 10.26 5.51 -13.41
C GLY A 110 9.86 6.56 -12.40
N ALA A 111 10.37 7.79 -12.60
CA ALA A 111 10.13 8.91 -11.69
C ALA A 111 8.73 9.49 -11.89
N GLN A 112 7.99 9.69 -10.80
CA GLN A 112 6.68 10.34 -10.82
C GLN A 112 6.53 11.27 -9.62
N SER A 113 5.83 12.39 -9.85
CA SER A 113 5.60 13.42 -8.85
C SER A 113 4.23 13.21 -8.19
N SER A 114 4.19 13.47 -6.89
CA SER A 114 2.99 13.35 -6.05
C SER A 114 2.85 14.58 -5.17
N ASP A 115 1.62 15.05 -5.03
CA ASP A 115 1.29 16.14 -4.12
C ASP A 115 1.21 15.57 -2.70
N VAL A 116 1.85 16.25 -1.76
CA VAL A 116 1.94 15.82 -0.36
C VAL A 116 1.00 16.67 0.48
N GLN A 117 0.15 15.99 1.26
CA GLN A 117 -0.89 16.63 2.05
C GLN A 117 -0.27 17.50 3.17
N PRO A 118 -0.58 18.81 3.23
CA PRO A 118 -0.10 19.69 4.30
C PRO A 118 -0.48 19.20 5.69
N GLY A 119 0.43 19.41 6.66
CA GLY A 119 0.22 19.01 8.06
C GLY A 119 0.52 17.53 8.36
N THR A 120 0.93 16.74 7.36
CA THR A 120 1.39 15.36 7.56
C THR A 120 2.90 15.30 7.85
N LEU A 121 3.37 14.18 8.41
CA LEU A 121 4.81 13.93 8.59
C LEU A 121 5.54 13.92 7.24
N ALA A 122 4.92 13.36 6.19
CA ALA A 122 5.49 13.38 4.84
C ALA A 122 5.72 14.81 4.33
N HIS A 123 4.76 15.71 4.57
CA HIS A 123 4.89 17.12 4.18
C HIS A 123 6.02 17.83 4.94
N GLN A 124 6.21 17.53 6.22
CA GLN A 124 7.34 18.06 7.00
C GLN A 124 8.70 17.62 6.45
N ILE A 125 8.78 16.41 5.88
CA ILE A 125 10.01 15.84 5.33
C ILE A 125 10.27 16.36 3.92
N TYR A 126 9.26 16.41 3.06
CA TYR A 126 9.42 16.61 1.62
C TYR A 126 8.94 17.97 1.10
N GLY A 127 8.07 18.68 1.82
CA GLY A 127 7.36 19.86 1.32
C GLY A 127 6.12 19.49 0.48
N ASP A 128 5.71 20.36 -0.43
CA ASP A 128 4.43 20.26 -1.14
C ASP A 128 4.40 19.16 -2.21
N VAL A 129 5.55 18.83 -2.80
CA VAL A 129 5.65 17.86 -3.90
C VAL A 129 6.87 16.98 -3.68
N VAL A 130 6.67 15.67 -3.83
CA VAL A 130 7.74 14.67 -3.80
C VAL A 130 7.83 13.96 -5.14
N THR A 131 9.04 13.66 -5.62
CA THR A 131 9.27 12.90 -6.86
C THR A 131 10.13 11.70 -6.57
N GLU A 132 9.56 10.50 -6.74
CA GLU A 132 10.23 9.23 -6.43
C GLU A 132 10.12 8.24 -7.58
N ARG A 133 10.92 7.18 -7.51
CA ARG A 133 10.95 6.13 -8.55
C ARG A 133 10.06 4.96 -8.19
N HIS A 134 9.15 4.63 -9.10
CA HIS A 134 8.21 3.52 -8.96
C HIS A 134 8.71 2.27 -9.69
N ARG A 135 8.36 1.10 -9.12
CA ARG A 135 8.50 -0.22 -9.75
C ARG A 135 7.53 -1.22 -9.12
N HIS A 136 6.24 -1.08 -9.42
CA HIS A 136 5.17 -1.98 -8.95
C HIS A 136 4.00 -2.01 -9.95
N ARG A 137 3.05 -2.91 -9.72
CA ARG A 137 1.85 -3.11 -10.55
C ARG A 137 0.55 -2.93 -9.78
N TYR A 138 0.60 -3.19 -8.47
CA TYR A 138 -0.56 -3.17 -7.57
C TYR A 138 -0.58 -1.85 -6.81
N GLU A 139 -1.79 -1.34 -6.62
CA GLU A 139 -2.08 0.00 -6.11
C GLU A 139 -3.15 -0.09 -5.02
N ALA A 140 -3.24 0.93 -4.16
CA ALA A 140 -4.35 1.04 -3.22
C ALA A 140 -5.66 1.21 -3.99
N ASN A 141 -6.66 0.40 -3.65
CA ASN A 141 -7.95 0.44 -4.32
C ASN A 141 -8.73 1.68 -3.89
N VAL A 142 -8.99 2.57 -4.86
CA VAL A 142 -9.66 3.86 -4.66
C VAL A 142 -11.01 3.74 -3.96
N HIS A 143 -11.73 2.61 -4.14
CA HIS A 143 -13.02 2.36 -3.50
C HIS A 143 -12.96 2.17 -1.99
N TYR A 144 -11.77 1.93 -1.42
CA TYR A 144 -11.57 1.72 0.00
C TYR A 144 -10.95 2.93 0.72
N LEU A 145 -10.45 3.93 -0.01
CA LEU A 145 -9.67 5.02 0.59
C LEU A 145 -10.47 5.82 1.60
N ASP A 146 -11.74 6.13 1.30
CA ASP A 146 -12.59 6.89 2.22
C ASP A 146 -12.87 6.08 3.49
N LYS A 147 -13.16 4.79 3.36
CA LYS A 147 -13.34 3.91 4.52
C LYS A 147 -12.07 3.79 5.38
N LEU A 148 -10.90 3.78 4.75
CA LEU A 148 -9.62 3.75 5.46
C LEU A 148 -9.34 5.09 6.18
N ARG A 149 -9.64 6.22 5.54
CA ARG A 149 -9.55 7.56 6.14
C ARG A 149 -10.50 7.71 7.33
N ASP A 150 -11.75 7.27 7.19
CA ASP A 150 -12.75 7.29 8.25
C ASP A 150 -12.33 6.43 9.45
N ALA A 151 -11.60 5.33 9.20
CA ALA A 151 -11.00 4.50 10.24
C ALA A 151 -9.75 5.12 10.89
N GLY A 152 -9.19 6.18 10.28
CA GLY A 152 -8.07 6.97 10.81
C GLY A 152 -6.76 6.83 10.04
N LEU A 153 -6.71 6.10 8.92
CA LEU A 153 -5.52 6.03 8.08
C LEU A 153 -5.34 7.37 7.36
N VAL A 154 -4.20 8.01 7.55
CA VAL A 154 -3.85 9.22 6.80
C VAL A 154 -3.33 8.80 5.44
N ILE A 155 -3.73 9.48 4.37
CA ILE A 155 -3.16 9.28 3.03
C ILE A 155 -2.42 10.56 2.69
N SER A 156 -1.12 10.57 2.93
CA SER A 156 -0.32 11.79 2.92
C SER A 156 0.24 12.17 1.57
N ALA A 157 0.21 11.31 0.54
CA ALA A 157 0.57 11.71 -0.81
C ALA A 157 -0.22 10.96 -1.88
N LEU A 158 -0.61 11.70 -2.92
CA LEU A 158 -1.34 11.21 -4.08
C LEU A 158 -0.66 11.65 -5.38
N THR A 159 -0.69 10.83 -6.42
CA THR A 159 -0.22 11.27 -7.74
C THR A 159 -1.06 12.42 -8.27
N GLN A 160 -0.42 13.33 -9.01
CA GLN A 160 -1.06 14.56 -9.48
C GLN A 160 -2.17 14.33 -10.52
N ARG A 161 -2.12 13.22 -11.26
CA ARG A 161 -3.02 12.95 -12.38
C ARG A 161 -4.01 11.84 -12.08
N GLU A 162 -3.50 10.68 -11.67
CA GLU A 162 -4.31 9.48 -11.45
C GLU A 162 -4.87 9.40 -10.02
N HIS A 163 -4.42 10.29 -9.12
CA HIS A 163 -4.75 10.27 -7.69
C HIS A 163 -4.51 8.92 -7.02
N LEU A 164 -3.40 8.27 -7.40
CA LEU A 164 -2.97 7.00 -6.79
C LEU A 164 -2.28 7.27 -5.46
N THR A 165 -2.51 6.40 -4.48
CA THR A 165 -1.93 6.52 -3.13
C THR A 165 -0.46 6.13 -3.11
N GLU A 166 0.40 7.06 -2.67
CA GLU A 166 1.85 6.83 -2.58
C GLU A 166 2.37 6.71 -1.15
N ILE A 167 1.82 7.50 -0.24
CA ILE A 167 2.27 7.54 1.17
C ILE A 167 1.02 7.53 2.07
N VAL A 168 1.08 6.71 3.11
CA VAL A 168 0.10 6.58 4.19
C VAL A 168 0.75 6.78 5.55
#